data_AF-A0AAV7GAG0-F1
#
_entry.id   AF-A0AAV7GAG0-F1
#
_cell.length_a   1.000
_cell.length_b   1.000
_cell.length_c   1.000
_cell.angle_alpha   90.00
_cell.angle_beta   90.00
_cell.angle_gamma   90.00
#
_symmetry.space_group_name_H-M   'P 1'
#
loop_
_entity.id
_entity.type
_entity.pdbx_description
1 polymer ?
#
loop_
_entity_poly.entity_id
_entity_poly.type
_entity_poly.pdbx_seq_one_letter_code
_entity_poly.pdbx_strand_id
1 'polypeptide(L)'
;MEMETTLNKIERAHRMYRELKHRDALELYTEALGMAKNKAQKIALHSNRAACYLKLHDFNKAAQECTSVLDLDQQHTGALMLRAQTLVTLKDYQSALFDVNRLMELNPASDVYRNLQARLRTQLSLAPIPESEDESMCHDEDEDVESNTLYKVNKKNVAPLISPKPTVIEARDPETPTHSNPQGWEAIPKPKGHSGLDYSRWDSVEGDSSEEEEDETEEQQPQYRFRVRTVGVRPVK
;
A
#
# COMPACT_ATOMS: atom_id res chain seq x y z
N MET A 1 20.42 37.95 -17.96
CA MET A 1 21.17 36.79 -18.48
C MET A 1 21.07 35.51 -17.63
N GLU A 2 21.93 35.19 -16.65
CA GLU A 2 21.88 33.82 -16.03
C GLU A 2 20.50 33.41 -15.47
N MET A 3 19.88 34.22 -14.60
CA MET A 3 18.56 33.89 -14.02
C MET A 3 17.44 33.76 -15.06
N GLU A 4 17.56 34.48 -16.16
CA GLU A 4 16.65 34.47 -17.30
C GLU A 4 16.69 33.10 -18.00
N THR A 5 17.90 32.53 -18.15
CA THR A 5 18.05 31.15 -18.68
C THR A 5 17.45 30.10 -17.75
N THR A 6 17.56 30.27 -16.42
CA THR A 6 16.99 29.30 -15.46
C THR A 6 15.46 29.34 -15.44
N LEU A 7 14.86 30.53 -15.47
CA LEU A 7 13.41 30.69 -15.51
C LEU A 7 12.83 30.13 -16.81
N ASN A 8 13.45 30.45 -17.95
CA ASN A 8 13.04 29.92 -19.27
C ASN A 8 13.06 28.37 -19.32
N LYS A 9 14.04 27.71 -18.67
CA LYS A 9 14.05 26.22 -18.57
C LYS A 9 12.92 25.70 -17.69
N ILE A 10 12.65 26.34 -16.55
CA ILE A 10 11.57 25.96 -15.63
C ILE A 10 10.19 26.08 -16.32
N GLU A 11 9.93 27.19 -17.02
CA GLU A 11 8.68 27.38 -17.77
C GLU A 11 8.51 26.36 -18.89
N ARG A 12 9.60 26.00 -19.58
CA ARG A 12 9.58 24.92 -20.58
C ARG A 12 9.29 23.56 -19.94
N ALA A 13 9.86 23.27 -18.78
CA ALA A 13 9.59 22.05 -18.02
C ALA A 13 8.12 21.98 -17.53
N HIS A 14 7.55 23.09 -17.06
CA HIS A 14 6.12 23.19 -16.71
C HIS A 14 5.19 22.98 -17.92
N ARG A 15 5.63 23.36 -19.12
CA ARG A 15 4.91 23.08 -20.38
C ARG A 15 4.95 21.58 -20.70
N MET A 16 6.15 20.99 -20.72
CA MET A 16 6.35 19.56 -20.99
C MET A 16 5.64 18.65 -19.97
N TYR A 17 5.60 19.04 -18.70
CA TYR A 17 4.82 18.34 -17.67
C TYR A 17 3.31 18.34 -17.96
N ARG A 18 2.75 19.45 -18.48
CA ARG A 18 1.35 19.54 -18.91
C ARG A 18 1.08 18.75 -20.20
N GLU A 19 2.08 18.63 -21.07
CA GLU A 19 2.05 17.78 -22.28
C GLU A 19 2.30 16.28 -21.99
N LEU A 20 2.30 15.86 -20.70
CA LEU A 20 2.59 14.49 -20.24
C LEU A 20 4.01 13.96 -20.57
N LYS A 21 4.90 14.83 -21.07
CA LYS A 21 6.32 14.53 -21.36
C LYS A 21 7.16 14.62 -20.08
N HIS A 22 6.85 13.74 -19.13
CA HIS A 22 7.43 13.79 -17.78
C HIS A 22 8.93 13.47 -17.74
N ARG A 23 9.47 12.73 -18.72
CA ARG A 23 10.93 12.47 -18.84
C ARG A 23 11.67 13.73 -19.30
N ASP A 24 11.26 14.34 -20.39
CA ASP A 24 11.83 15.60 -20.91
C ASP A 24 11.76 16.73 -19.86
N ALA A 25 10.66 16.79 -19.10
CA ALA A 25 10.51 17.74 -18.00
C ALA A 25 11.54 17.49 -16.87
N LEU A 26 11.83 16.22 -16.52
CA LEU A 26 12.85 15.88 -15.52
C LEU A 26 14.25 16.33 -15.93
N GLU A 27 14.62 16.19 -17.21
CA GLU A 27 15.92 16.63 -17.73
C GLU A 27 16.07 18.15 -17.53
N LEU A 28 15.08 18.93 -17.98
CA LEU A 28 15.07 20.39 -17.82
C LEU A 28 15.07 20.83 -16.34
N TYR A 29 14.34 20.16 -15.45
CA TYR A 29 14.40 20.45 -14.01
C TYR A 29 15.76 20.08 -13.40
N THR A 30 16.42 19.03 -13.89
CA THR A 30 17.74 18.61 -13.40
C THR A 30 18.82 19.60 -13.83
N GLU A 31 18.77 20.10 -15.07
CA GLU A 31 19.59 21.23 -15.52
C GLU A 31 19.32 22.51 -14.71
N ALA A 32 18.04 22.83 -14.46
CA ALA A 32 17.66 23.99 -13.65
C ALA A 32 18.15 23.88 -12.21
N LEU A 33 18.17 22.67 -11.63
CA LEU A 33 18.68 22.40 -10.28
C LEU A 33 20.19 22.64 -10.18
N GLY A 34 20.96 22.27 -11.22
CA GLY A 34 22.40 22.56 -11.30
C GLY A 34 22.73 24.07 -11.31
N MET A 35 21.78 24.91 -11.73
CA MET A 35 21.92 26.37 -11.75
C MET A 35 21.21 27.08 -10.57
N ALA A 36 20.53 26.33 -9.69
CA ALA A 36 19.74 26.90 -8.60
C ALA A 36 20.62 27.43 -7.46
N LYS A 37 20.57 28.74 -7.23
CA LYS A 37 21.40 29.43 -6.22
C LYS A 37 20.73 29.46 -4.85
N ASN A 38 19.40 29.62 -4.80
CA ASN A 38 18.66 29.85 -3.56
C ASN A 38 18.00 28.57 -3.02
N LYS A 39 17.93 28.43 -1.69
CA LYS A 39 17.23 27.32 -1.01
C LYS A 39 15.80 27.10 -1.51
N ALA A 40 15.02 28.18 -1.64
CA ALA A 40 13.64 28.13 -2.12
C ALA A 40 13.53 27.61 -3.57
N GLN A 41 14.49 27.94 -4.44
CA GLN A 41 14.53 27.42 -5.82
C GLN A 41 14.80 25.91 -5.81
N LYS A 42 15.75 25.43 -5.00
CA LYS A 42 16.05 24.01 -4.86
C LYS A 42 14.84 23.22 -4.33
N ILE A 43 14.16 23.73 -3.29
CA ILE A 43 12.92 23.15 -2.76
C ILE A 43 11.85 23.00 -3.85
N ALA A 44 11.59 24.07 -4.62
CA ALA A 44 10.60 24.04 -5.69
C ALA A 44 10.99 23.05 -6.81
N LEU A 45 12.26 22.98 -7.18
CA LEU A 45 12.76 22.09 -8.23
C LEU A 45 12.72 20.62 -7.81
N HIS A 46 13.15 20.28 -6.60
CA HIS A 46 12.99 18.92 -6.07
C HIS A 46 11.51 18.52 -5.96
N SER A 47 10.63 19.43 -5.52
CA SER A 47 9.17 19.17 -5.49
C SER A 47 8.59 18.89 -6.89
N ASN A 48 9.02 19.65 -7.90
CA ASN A 48 8.61 19.42 -9.29
C ASN A 48 9.17 18.11 -9.86
N ARG A 49 10.41 17.74 -9.52
CA ARG A 49 11.02 16.45 -9.91
C ARG A 49 10.30 15.28 -9.24
N ALA A 50 9.95 15.38 -7.96
CA ALA A 50 9.11 14.40 -7.26
C ALA A 50 7.76 14.18 -7.97
N ALA A 51 7.07 15.27 -8.34
CA ALA A 51 5.81 15.18 -9.10
C ALA A 51 5.99 14.47 -10.46
N CYS A 52 7.10 14.70 -11.18
CA CYS A 52 7.39 13.98 -12.42
C CYS A 52 7.65 12.48 -12.18
N TYR A 53 8.41 12.11 -11.16
CA TYR A 53 8.66 10.71 -10.83
C TYR A 53 7.38 9.97 -10.42
N LEU A 54 6.47 10.63 -9.68
CA LEU A 54 5.14 10.08 -9.38
C LEU A 54 4.31 9.81 -10.64
N LYS A 55 4.36 10.71 -11.63
CA LYS A 55 3.70 10.50 -12.93
C LYS A 55 4.37 9.43 -13.79
N LEU A 56 5.63 9.10 -13.52
CA LEU A 56 6.36 7.99 -14.14
C LEU A 56 6.29 6.69 -13.32
N HIS A 57 5.52 6.67 -12.22
CA HIS A 57 5.42 5.56 -11.26
C HIS A 57 6.75 5.11 -10.62
N ASP A 58 7.78 5.98 -10.65
CA ASP A 58 9.05 5.75 -9.96
C ASP A 58 8.96 6.29 -8.52
N PHE A 59 8.20 5.58 -7.70
CA PHE A 59 7.92 5.98 -6.32
C PHE A 59 9.19 6.06 -5.46
N ASN A 60 10.21 5.24 -5.75
CA ASN A 60 11.50 5.28 -5.05
C ASN A 60 12.22 6.62 -5.29
N LYS A 61 12.35 7.05 -6.54
CA LYS A 61 12.96 8.36 -6.84
C LYS A 61 12.09 9.52 -6.35
N ALA A 62 10.76 9.40 -6.42
CA ALA A 62 9.87 10.41 -5.85
C ALA A 62 10.09 10.62 -4.34
N ALA A 63 10.26 9.54 -3.56
CA ALA A 63 10.56 9.63 -2.13
C ALA A 63 11.95 10.22 -1.83
N GLN A 64 12.95 9.97 -2.69
CA GLN A 64 14.29 10.58 -2.60
C GLN A 64 14.26 12.09 -2.87
N GLU A 65 13.52 12.54 -3.89
CA GLU A 65 13.32 13.97 -4.15
C GLU A 65 12.58 14.66 -3.00
N CYS A 66 11.56 14.03 -2.42
CA CYS A 66 10.89 14.57 -1.23
C CYS A 66 11.84 14.64 -0.01
N THR A 67 12.72 13.65 0.15
CA THR A 67 13.76 13.68 1.19
C THR A 67 14.73 14.84 0.97
N SER A 68 15.13 15.09 -0.29
CA SER A 68 15.98 16.24 -0.64
C SER A 68 15.31 17.59 -0.34
N VAL A 69 13.98 17.69 -0.41
CA VAL A 69 13.24 18.86 0.09
C VAL A 69 13.33 18.96 1.61
N LEU A 70 13.19 17.86 2.34
CA LEU A 70 13.17 17.82 3.81
C LEU A 70 14.56 18.05 4.44
N ASP A 71 15.64 17.69 3.74
CA ASP A 71 17.01 18.03 4.13
C ASP A 71 17.25 19.55 4.08
N LEU A 72 16.59 20.23 3.14
CA LEU A 72 16.59 21.70 3.07
C LEU A 72 15.62 22.29 4.11
N ASP A 73 14.34 21.93 4.05
CA ASP A 73 13.30 22.40 4.96
C ASP A 73 12.59 21.23 5.66
N GLN A 74 13.08 20.97 6.86
CA GLN A 74 12.62 19.89 7.73
C GLN A 74 11.14 19.98 8.14
N GLN A 75 10.53 21.18 8.12
CA GLN A 75 9.13 21.37 8.48
C GLN A 75 8.22 21.56 7.26
N HIS A 76 8.72 21.26 6.05
CA HIS A 76 7.95 21.40 4.81
C HIS A 76 6.80 20.39 4.73
N THR A 77 5.62 20.80 5.21
CA THR A 77 4.40 19.97 5.32
C THR A 77 4.02 19.29 4.01
N GLY A 78 4.15 19.99 2.88
CA GLY A 78 3.87 19.43 1.55
C GLY A 78 4.80 18.27 1.18
N ALA A 79 6.08 18.30 1.61
CA ALA A 79 7.04 17.24 1.31
C ALA A 79 6.89 16.05 2.28
N LEU A 80 6.59 16.30 3.56
CA LEU A 80 6.23 15.23 4.50
C LEU A 80 4.98 14.48 4.02
N MET A 81 3.94 15.20 3.58
CA MET A 81 2.71 14.57 3.09
C MET A 81 2.95 13.79 1.79
N LEU A 82 3.68 14.37 0.84
CA LEU A 82 3.99 13.71 -0.43
C LEU A 82 4.86 12.46 -0.23
N ARG A 83 5.88 12.54 0.65
CA ARG A 83 6.73 11.40 0.99
C ARG A 83 5.94 10.30 1.70
N ALA A 84 5.15 10.64 2.71
CA ALA A 84 4.28 9.69 3.39
C ALA A 84 3.35 8.95 2.40
N GLN A 85 2.66 9.67 1.52
CA GLN A 85 1.77 9.06 0.53
C GLN A 85 2.52 8.19 -0.50
N THR A 86 3.76 8.54 -0.83
CA THR A 86 4.65 7.76 -1.71
C THR A 86 5.14 6.48 -1.02
N LEU A 87 5.47 6.56 0.27
CA LEU A 87 5.87 5.42 1.10
C LEU A 87 4.71 4.44 1.29
N VAL A 88 3.47 4.92 1.41
CA VAL A 88 2.26 4.07 1.36
C VAL A 88 2.17 3.27 0.05
N THR A 89 2.45 3.90 -1.10
CA THR A 89 2.45 3.17 -2.38
C THR A 89 3.61 2.15 -2.50
N LEU A 90 4.70 2.37 -1.77
CA LEU A 90 5.82 1.42 -1.63
C LEU A 90 5.59 0.35 -0.55
N LYS A 91 4.42 0.37 0.14
CA LYS A 91 4.09 -0.46 1.32
C LYS A 91 5.02 -0.26 2.54
N ASP A 92 5.86 0.78 2.56
CA ASP A 92 6.64 1.17 3.75
C ASP A 92 5.76 2.02 4.69
N TYR A 93 4.88 1.32 5.41
CA TYR A 93 3.97 1.96 6.35
C TYR A 93 4.67 2.49 7.61
N GLN A 94 5.87 1.99 7.95
CA GLN A 94 6.61 2.47 9.12
C GLN A 94 7.19 3.86 8.88
N SER A 95 7.91 4.04 7.77
CA SER A 95 8.44 5.35 7.37
C SER A 95 7.32 6.34 7.06
N ALA A 96 6.23 5.89 6.44
CA ALA A 96 5.05 6.73 6.22
C ALA A 96 4.44 7.22 7.55
N LEU A 97 4.35 6.35 8.56
CA LEU A 97 3.79 6.72 9.87
C LEU A 97 4.68 7.73 10.60
N PHE A 98 6.01 7.64 10.47
CA PHE A 98 6.95 8.62 11.01
C PHE A 98 6.68 10.03 10.45
N ASP A 99 6.57 10.16 9.12
CA ASP A 99 6.28 11.45 8.48
C ASP A 99 4.91 12.02 8.88
N VAL A 100 3.90 11.16 9.05
CA VAL A 100 2.55 11.57 9.48
C VAL A 100 2.52 11.99 10.95
N ASN A 101 3.30 11.35 11.83
CA ASN A 101 3.44 11.81 13.22
C ASN A 101 4.04 13.22 13.26
N ARG A 102 5.08 13.48 12.47
CA ARG A 102 5.69 14.81 12.35
C ARG A 102 4.72 15.86 11.80
N LEU A 103 3.87 15.50 10.84
CA LEU A 103 2.78 16.37 10.37
C LEU A 103 1.76 16.70 11.48
N MET A 104 1.45 15.74 12.35
CA MET A 104 0.58 15.97 13.50
C MET A 104 1.22 16.83 14.59
N GLU A 105 2.54 16.81 14.76
CA GLU A 105 3.25 17.75 15.64
C GLU A 105 3.14 19.20 15.11
N LEU A 106 3.22 19.37 13.78
CA LEU A 106 3.11 20.69 13.13
C LEU A 106 1.66 21.22 13.11
N ASN A 107 0.67 20.34 12.95
CA ASN A 107 -0.75 20.71 13.01
C ASN A 107 -1.61 19.58 13.63
N PRO A 108 -1.77 19.56 14.97
CA PRO A 108 -2.57 18.54 15.67
C PRO A 108 -4.06 18.58 15.32
N ALA A 109 -4.56 19.75 14.92
CA ALA A 109 -5.96 19.97 14.59
C ALA A 109 -6.38 19.35 13.24
N SER A 110 -5.43 18.95 12.39
CA SER A 110 -5.72 18.36 11.08
C SER A 110 -6.36 16.96 11.19
N ASP A 111 -7.66 16.87 10.92
CA ASP A 111 -8.36 15.58 10.79
C ASP A 111 -7.79 14.72 9.66
N VAL A 112 -7.28 15.34 8.58
CA VAL A 112 -6.62 14.64 7.46
C VAL A 112 -5.42 13.82 7.96
N TYR A 113 -4.61 14.38 8.86
CA TYR A 113 -3.42 13.71 9.37
C TYR A 113 -3.80 12.61 10.37
N ARG A 114 -4.78 12.86 11.24
CA ARG A 114 -5.32 11.85 12.18
C ARG A 114 -5.94 10.66 11.44
N ASN A 115 -6.69 10.91 10.37
CA ASN A 115 -7.29 9.85 9.53
C ASN A 115 -6.23 9.04 8.78
N LEU A 116 -5.18 9.69 8.26
CA LEU A 116 -4.06 8.98 7.61
C LEU A 116 -3.28 8.15 8.64
N GLN A 117 -2.98 8.70 9.82
CA GLN A 117 -2.29 7.99 10.91
C GLN A 117 -3.06 6.73 11.34
N ALA A 118 -4.38 6.82 11.48
CA ALA A 118 -5.24 5.69 11.82
C ALA A 118 -5.18 4.59 10.75
N ARG A 119 -5.27 4.96 9.46
CA ARG A 119 -5.13 4.02 8.32
C ARG A 119 -3.77 3.34 8.28
N LEU A 120 -2.69 4.04 8.59
CA LEU A 120 -1.35 3.45 8.64
C LEU A 120 -1.20 2.45 9.80
N ARG A 121 -1.75 2.77 10.97
CA ARG A 121 -1.77 1.84 12.11
C ARG A 121 -2.59 0.58 11.81
N THR A 122 -3.72 0.68 11.11
CA THR A 122 -4.46 -0.52 10.72
C THR A 122 -3.69 -1.36 9.70
N GLN A 123 -3.05 -0.75 8.69
CA GLN A 123 -2.19 -1.49 7.75
C GLN A 123 -1.00 -2.18 8.42
N LEU A 124 -0.41 -1.58 9.45
CA LEU A 124 0.66 -2.21 10.25
C LEU A 124 0.14 -3.31 11.20
N SER A 125 -1.13 -3.24 11.62
CA SER A 125 -1.75 -4.25 12.48
C SER A 125 -2.31 -5.44 11.71
N LEU A 126 -2.58 -5.28 10.41
CA LEU A 126 -2.91 -6.38 9.50
C LEU A 126 -1.60 -7.11 9.20
N ALA A 127 -1.36 -8.21 9.90
CA ALA A 127 -0.22 -9.07 9.61
C ALA A 127 -0.24 -9.46 8.13
N PRO A 128 0.91 -9.40 7.41
CA PRO A 128 1.02 -10.05 6.12
C PRO A 128 0.67 -11.51 6.31
N ILE A 129 -0.38 -11.98 5.61
CA ILE A 129 -0.61 -13.42 5.51
C ILE A 129 0.63 -13.97 4.80
N PRO A 130 1.39 -14.90 5.40
CA PRO A 130 2.47 -15.53 4.69
C PRO A 130 1.86 -16.28 3.50
N GLU A 131 2.23 -15.88 2.30
CA GLU A 131 2.01 -16.68 1.10
C GLU A 131 2.89 -17.92 1.27
N SER A 132 2.30 -19.00 1.78
CA SER A 132 2.99 -20.26 1.99
C SER A 132 3.28 -20.89 0.64
N GLU A 133 4.56 -20.88 0.22
CA GLU A 133 5.06 -21.54 -1.00
C GLU A 133 5.03 -23.10 -0.89
N ASP A 134 4.14 -23.66 -0.08
CA ASP A 134 4.00 -25.09 0.18
C ASP A 134 3.13 -25.80 -0.89
N GLU A 135 3.37 -25.51 -2.17
CA GLU A 135 3.07 -26.51 -3.21
C GLU A 135 4.19 -27.55 -3.23
N SER A 136 4.23 -28.35 -2.16
CA SER A 136 5.02 -29.59 -2.09
C SER A 136 4.44 -30.60 -3.08
N MET A 137 4.78 -30.43 -4.36
CA MET A 137 4.42 -31.30 -5.47
C MET A 137 4.93 -32.72 -5.19
N CYS A 138 4.04 -33.58 -4.68
CA CYS A 138 4.33 -35.00 -4.50
C CYS A 138 4.66 -35.61 -5.87
N HIS A 139 5.95 -35.84 -6.09
CA HIS A 139 6.42 -36.68 -7.18
C HIS A 139 6.22 -38.12 -6.72
N ASP A 140 5.23 -38.79 -7.32
CA ASP A 140 5.15 -40.24 -7.25
C ASP A 140 6.40 -40.81 -7.94
N GLU A 141 7.23 -41.56 -7.20
CA GLU A 141 8.43 -42.21 -7.74
C GLU A 141 8.03 -43.51 -8.46
N ASP A 142 8.03 -43.50 -9.80
CA ASP A 142 7.94 -44.71 -10.63
C ASP A 142 9.19 -44.88 -11.52
N GLU A 143 9.97 -45.91 -11.18
CA GLU A 143 10.96 -46.71 -11.95
C GLU A 143 11.98 -46.06 -12.95
N ASP A 144 13.25 -46.18 -12.56
CA ASP A 144 14.37 -46.78 -13.31
C ASP A 144 14.55 -46.57 -14.83
N VAL A 145 15.57 -45.77 -15.22
CA VAL A 145 16.46 -46.10 -16.36
C VAL A 145 17.91 -45.68 -16.07
N GLU A 146 18.86 -46.63 -16.12
CA GLU A 146 20.30 -46.34 -16.08
C GLU A 146 20.79 -45.60 -17.34
N SER A 147 21.62 -44.56 -17.20
CA SER A 147 22.52 -44.11 -18.27
C SER A 147 23.74 -43.31 -17.75
N ASN A 148 24.93 -43.89 -17.92
CA ASN A 148 26.21 -43.25 -17.60
C ASN A 148 26.45 -41.96 -18.41
N THR A 149 26.78 -40.83 -17.74
CA THR A 149 27.77 -39.88 -18.27
C THR A 149 28.75 -39.36 -17.20
N LEU A 150 30.01 -39.77 -17.39
CA LEU A 150 31.18 -39.47 -16.57
C LEU A 150 31.67 -38.02 -16.74
N TYR A 151 31.70 -37.20 -15.67
CA TYR A 151 32.62 -36.04 -15.58
C TYR A 151 33.21 -35.77 -14.19
N LYS A 152 34.35 -36.44 -13.93
CA LYS A 152 35.55 -35.96 -13.21
C LYS A 152 35.39 -35.20 -11.88
N VAL A 153 35.64 -35.96 -10.81
CA VAL A 153 36.17 -35.47 -9.52
C VAL A 153 37.44 -34.62 -9.72
N ASN A 154 37.58 -33.53 -8.94
CA ASN A 154 38.88 -32.95 -8.64
C ASN A 154 38.95 -32.45 -7.18
N LYS A 155 39.41 -33.31 -6.27
CA LYS A 155 39.73 -32.93 -4.88
C LYS A 155 41.18 -32.46 -4.79
N LYS A 156 41.42 -31.31 -4.15
CA LYS A 156 42.70 -31.00 -3.48
C LYS A 156 42.43 -30.50 -2.06
N ASN A 157 43.24 -30.98 -1.13
CA ASN A 157 42.96 -31.00 0.31
C ASN A 157 43.43 -29.73 1.04
N VAL A 158 42.76 -29.37 2.13
CA VAL A 158 43.39 -28.81 3.35
C VAL A 158 42.73 -29.46 4.59
N ALA A 159 43.43 -29.45 5.72
CA ALA A 159 43.32 -30.36 6.88
C ALA A 159 42.14 -30.13 7.86
N PRO A 160 41.85 -31.07 8.78
CA PRO A 160 40.65 -31.06 9.64
C PRO A 160 40.84 -30.39 11.01
N LEU A 161 39.74 -29.90 11.60
CA LEU A 161 39.67 -29.35 12.96
C LEU A 161 38.66 -30.10 13.84
N ILE A 162 39.04 -30.27 15.12
CA ILE A 162 38.49 -31.18 16.15
C ILE A 162 38.39 -30.33 17.43
N SER A 163 37.32 -30.27 18.23
CA SER A 163 35.99 -30.94 18.30
C SER A 163 35.05 -30.00 19.13
N PRO A 164 33.91 -30.37 19.77
CA PRO A 164 33.14 -31.63 19.84
C PRO A 164 31.62 -31.49 19.63
N LYS A 165 30.89 -32.61 19.73
CA LYS A 165 29.41 -32.66 19.79
C LYS A 165 28.89 -32.03 21.09
N PRO A 166 27.76 -31.28 21.08
CA PRO A 166 27.00 -31.03 22.30
C PRO A 166 26.25 -32.30 22.74
N THR A 167 26.31 -32.59 24.03
CA THR A 167 25.71 -33.76 24.68
C THR A 167 24.19 -33.66 24.73
N VAL A 168 23.50 -34.79 24.54
CA VAL A 168 22.06 -34.92 24.83
C VAL A 168 21.85 -34.70 26.33
N ILE A 169 21.02 -33.72 26.69
CA ILE A 169 20.47 -33.58 28.04
C ILE A 169 19.03 -34.08 27.98
N GLU A 170 18.76 -35.19 28.67
CA GLU A 170 17.40 -35.68 28.86
C GLU A 170 16.61 -34.68 29.72
N ALA A 171 15.71 -33.92 29.09
CA ALA A 171 14.66 -33.20 29.79
C ALA A 171 13.46 -34.14 29.94
N ARG A 172 13.16 -34.51 31.19
CA ARG A 172 12.03 -35.41 31.52
C ARG A 172 10.69 -34.81 31.11
N ASP A 173 9.84 -35.64 30.50
CA ASP A 173 8.43 -35.34 30.29
C ASP A 173 7.69 -35.15 31.62
N PRO A 174 6.86 -34.09 31.77
CA PRO A 174 5.74 -34.10 32.70
C PRO A 174 4.55 -34.84 32.07
N GLU A 175 4.02 -35.83 32.79
CA GLU A 175 2.97 -36.74 32.30
C GLU A 175 1.71 -36.01 31.82
N THR A 176 1.23 -36.39 30.63
CA THR A 176 -0.08 -36.00 30.12
C THR A 176 -1.18 -36.81 30.80
N PRO A 177 -2.20 -36.19 31.44
CA PRO A 177 -3.41 -36.91 31.82
C PRO A 177 -4.20 -37.25 30.55
N THR A 178 -4.35 -38.53 30.27
CA THR A 178 -5.14 -39.03 29.14
C THR A 178 -6.63 -38.68 29.32
N HIS A 179 -7.16 -37.82 28.45
CA HIS A 179 -8.59 -37.82 28.14
C HIS A 179 -8.81 -37.81 26.63
N SER A 180 -9.26 -38.95 26.13
CA SER A 180 -9.66 -39.17 24.75
C SER A 180 -10.96 -38.43 24.43
N ASN A 181 -10.92 -37.47 23.49
CA ASN A 181 -12.03 -37.23 22.56
C ASN A 181 -11.60 -36.36 21.35
N PRO A 182 -11.68 -36.84 20.09
CA PRO A 182 -11.45 -36.01 18.91
C PRO A 182 -12.77 -35.34 18.46
N GLN A 183 -13.18 -34.26 19.13
CA GLN A 183 -14.33 -33.47 18.70
C GLN A 183 -13.84 -32.35 17.77
N GLY A 184 -14.16 -32.45 16.48
CA GLY A 184 -13.83 -31.40 15.50
C GLY A 184 -14.61 -30.10 15.77
N TRP A 185 -14.00 -28.96 15.39
CA TRP A 185 -14.54 -27.59 15.36
C TRP A 185 -15.95 -27.43 15.95
N GLU A 186 -16.05 -27.18 17.25
CA GLU A 186 -17.34 -26.92 17.89
C GLU A 186 -18.00 -25.70 17.23
N ALA A 187 -19.23 -25.87 16.73
CA ALA A 187 -19.94 -24.84 16.01
C ALA A 187 -20.20 -23.63 16.94
N ILE A 188 -19.71 -22.46 16.54
CA ILE A 188 -19.94 -21.19 17.26
C ILE A 188 -21.44 -21.04 17.50
N PRO A 189 -21.91 -20.92 18.76
CA PRO A 189 -23.33 -20.90 19.05
C PRO A 189 -23.96 -19.66 18.41
N LYS A 190 -24.98 -19.88 17.58
CA LYS A 190 -25.71 -18.80 16.89
C LYS A 190 -26.18 -17.76 17.93
N PRO A 191 -25.85 -16.47 17.76
CA PRO A 191 -26.21 -15.47 18.75
C PRO A 191 -27.73 -15.33 18.81
N LYS A 192 -28.27 -15.35 20.03
CA LYS A 192 -29.71 -15.26 20.31
C LYS A 192 -30.21 -13.84 20.05
N GLY A 193 -30.51 -13.51 18.80
CA GLY A 193 -31.03 -12.19 18.44
C GLY A 193 -30.92 -11.76 16.98
N HIS A 194 -30.61 -12.65 16.03
CA HIS A 194 -30.70 -12.27 14.62
C HIS A 194 -32.15 -12.15 14.15
N SER A 195 -32.56 -10.89 13.96
CA SER A 195 -33.57 -10.42 12.99
C SER A 195 -34.74 -11.37 12.67
N GLY A 196 -35.92 -11.04 13.19
CA GLY A 196 -37.19 -11.46 12.60
C GLY A 196 -37.48 -10.73 11.27
N LEU A 197 -36.50 -10.71 10.36
CA LEU A 197 -36.72 -10.35 8.97
C LEU A 197 -37.16 -11.62 8.23
N ASP A 198 -38.38 -11.58 7.72
CA ASP A 198 -38.90 -12.62 6.85
C ASP A 198 -38.33 -12.43 5.43
N TYR A 199 -37.42 -13.31 5.06
CA TYR A 199 -36.77 -13.30 3.74
C TYR A 199 -37.67 -13.83 2.62
N SER A 200 -38.82 -14.42 2.94
CA SER A 200 -39.80 -14.93 1.95
C SER A 200 -40.36 -13.84 1.03
N ARG A 201 -40.11 -12.55 1.34
CA ARG A 201 -40.49 -11.40 0.52
C ARG A 201 -39.62 -11.21 -0.73
N TRP A 202 -38.44 -11.82 -0.80
CA TRP A 202 -37.49 -11.63 -1.91
C TRP A 202 -37.47 -12.78 -2.92
N ASP A 203 -38.19 -13.88 -2.64
CA ASP A 203 -38.22 -15.11 -3.44
C ASP A 203 -39.26 -15.07 -4.59
N SER A 204 -39.70 -13.87 -4.99
CA SER A 204 -40.74 -13.66 -6.01
C SER A 204 -40.47 -12.43 -6.89
N VAL A 205 -39.19 -12.09 -7.09
CA VAL A 205 -38.80 -11.26 -8.23
C VAL A 205 -38.76 -12.18 -9.45
N GLU A 206 -39.91 -12.36 -10.10
CA GLU A 206 -39.93 -12.92 -11.45
C GLU A 206 -39.14 -11.99 -12.36
N GLY A 207 -38.24 -12.57 -13.17
CA GLY A 207 -37.37 -11.83 -14.05
C GLY A 207 -38.12 -11.29 -15.27
N ASP A 208 -38.80 -10.15 -15.10
CA ASP A 208 -39.33 -9.38 -16.23
C ASP A 208 -38.18 -8.67 -16.96
N SER A 209 -37.45 -9.47 -17.73
CA SER A 209 -36.43 -9.00 -18.67
C SER A 209 -37.12 -8.53 -19.95
N SER A 210 -37.83 -7.41 -19.87
CA SER A 210 -38.44 -6.77 -21.03
C SER A 210 -37.35 -6.17 -21.92
N GLU A 211 -36.97 -6.90 -22.96
CA GLU A 211 -36.20 -6.38 -24.09
C GLU A 211 -37.08 -5.37 -24.86
N GLU A 212 -36.83 -4.08 -24.66
CA GLU A 212 -37.35 -3.01 -25.53
C GLU A 212 -36.17 -2.20 -26.10
N GLU A 213 -35.89 -2.46 -27.38
CA GLU A 213 -35.15 -1.56 -28.26
C GLU A 213 -36.03 -0.33 -28.54
N GLU A 214 -35.49 0.88 -28.41
CA GLU A 214 -35.59 1.98 -29.41
C GLU A 214 -35.16 3.36 -28.83
N ASP A 215 -34.28 4.00 -29.61
CA ASP A 215 -34.15 5.44 -29.86
C ASP A 215 -33.66 6.48 -28.83
N GLU A 216 -33.03 7.50 -29.43
CA GLU A 216 -32.24 8.58 -28.81
C GLU A 216 -33.09 9.53 -27.94
N THR A 217 -32.59 9.92 -26.76
CA THR A 217 -32.90 11.26 -26.20
C THR A 217 -31.86 11.74 -25.17
N GLU A 218 -31.76 13.07 -25.07
CA GLU A 218 -30.69 13.86 -24.45
C GLU A 218 -30.39 13.60 -22.96
N GLU A 219 -29.13 13.84 -22.56
CA GLU A 219 -28.65 13.77 -21.16
C GLU A 219 -29.47 14.64 -20.19
N GLN A 220 -30.34 14.03 -19.40
CA GLN A 220 -30.98 14.71 -18.26
C GLN A 220 -30.29 14.36 -16.94
N GLN A 221 -29.66 15.37 -16.31
CA GLN A 221 -29.01 15.23 -15.02
C GLN A 221 -30.02 14.88 -13.90
N PRO A 222 -29.68 13.98 -12.96
CA PRO A 222 -30.59 13.57 -11.89
C PRO A 222 -30.86 14.70 -10.88
N GLN A 223 -32.09 15.21 -10.85
CA GLN A 223 -32.55 16.15 -9.82
C GLN A 223 -32.87 15.45 -8.50
N TYR A 224 -31.94 15.48 -7.55
CA TYR A 224 -32.18 15.00 -6.18
C TYR A 224 -33.11 15.95 -5.39
N ARG A 225 -34.34 15.51 -5.11
CA ARG A 225 -35.30 16.24 -4.25
C ARG A 225 -35.54 15.52 -2.92
N PHE A 226 -34.89 15.99 -1.86
CA PHE A 226 -35.14 15.50 -0.50
C PHE A 226 -36.51 15.97 0.02
N ARG A 227 -37.37 15.03 0.42
CA ARG A 227 -38.63 15.31 1.12
C ARG A 227 -38.47 15.09 2.62
N VAL A 228 -38.17 16.16 3.35
CA VAL A 228 -38.20 16.15 4.83
C VAL A 228 -39.66 16.01 5.28
N ARG A 229 -39.99 14.91 5.94
CA ARG A 229 -41.29 14.73 6.61
C ARG A 229 -41.19 15.34 8.02
N THR A 230 -41.94 16.41 8.29
CA THR A 230 -42.05 16.98 9.63
C THR A 230 -42.83 16.03 10.53
N VAL A 231 -42.19 15.47 11.56
CA VAL A 231 -42.85 14.66 12.58
C VAL A 231 -43.62 15.60 13.52
N GLY A 232 -44.94 15.50 13.52
CA GLY A 232 -45.80 16.38 14.32
C GLY A 232 -45.68 16.10 15.81
N VAL A 233 -45.16 17.07 16.56
CA VAL A 233 -45.12 17.03 18.03
C VAL A 233 -46.51 17.36 18.57
N ARG A 234 -47.09 16.46 19.39
CA ARG A 234 -48.36 16.71 20.09
C ARG A 234 -48.07 17.38 21.45
N PRO A 235 -48.80 18.43 21.85
CA PRO A 235 -48.68 18.99 23.19
C PRO A 235 -49.28 18.04 24.23
N VAL A 236 -48.63 17.94 25.38
CA VAL A 236 -49.12 17.24 26.56
C VAL A 236 -50.01 18.20 27.37
N LYS A 237 -51.11 17.69 27.94
CA LYS A 237 -51.99 18.42 28.86
C LYS A 237 -51.51 18.31 30.30
#